data_AF-A0A508A2M0-F1
#
_entry.id   AF-A0A508A2M0-F1
#
_cell.length_a   1.000
_cell.length_b   1.000
_cell.length_c   1.000
_cell.angle_alpha   90.00
_cell.angle_beta   90.00
_cell.angle_gamma   90.00
#
_symmetry.space_group_name_H-M   'P 1'
#
loop_
_entity.id
_entity.type
_entity.pdbx_description
1 polymer ?
#
loop_
_entity_poly.entity_id
_entity_poly.type
_entity_poly.pdbx_seq_one_letter_code
_entity_poly.pdbx_strand_id
1 'polypeptide(L)'
;MGEQTKNPETSRASALDGIASRWAAWLRRTDSLEVVVEIEALGERVACANRVLRRTGLLRRVEWVEGGVPDELVRDAVALRVSTTRADGAAWTWAFLSISARGEDLTADFDYERRPDLVPPCTRSDCEAELRLFPRDPVRLPAWMMHLQSDGIEEVSEADSRSGEGAGSRRLMGLLALRPR
;
A
#
# COMPACT_ATOMS: atom_id res chain seq x y z
N MET A 1 30.87 -0.93 25.04
CA MET A 1 30.23 -0.19 23.93
C MET A 1 28.79 -0.67 23.91
N GLY A 2 27.90 0.06 24.57
CA GLY A 2 26.54 -0.43 24.85
C GLY A 2 25.68 -0.37 23.60
N GLU A 3 25.18 -1.52 23.15
CA GLU A 3 24.03 -1.59 22.26
C GLU A 3 22.86 -0.94 22.99
N GLN A 4 22.60 0.31 22.62
CA GLN A 4 21.41 1.01 23.03
C GLN A 4 20.28 0.44 22.16
N THR A 5 19.72 -0.69 22.61
CA THR A 5 18.45 -1.21 22.12
C THR A 5 17.41 -0.12 22.35
N LYS A 6 17.22 0.73 21.33
CA LYS A 6 16.13 1.71 21.33
C LYS A 6 14.84 0.93 21.52
N ASN A 7 14.16 1.17 22.64
CA ASN A 7 12.84 0.61 22.90
C ASN A 7 11.94 0.93 21.68
N PRO A 8 11.31 -0.07 21.04
CA PRO A 8 10.51 0.13 19.84
C PRO A 8 9.37 1.14 20.06
N GLU A 9 8.81 1.22 21.26
CA GLU A 9 7.80 2.24 21.61
C GLU A 9 8.37 3.65 21.57
N THR A 10 9.58 3.84 22.08
CA THR A 10 10.30 5.12 22.02
C THR A 10 10.68 5.48 20.57
N SER A 11 11.00 4.47 19.75
CA SER A 11 11.27 4.69 18.32
C SER A 11 10.02 5.11 17.56
N ARG A 12 8.87 4.49 17.85
CA ARG A 12 7.57 4.84 17.28
C ARG A 12 7.14 6.24 17.68
N ALA A 13 7.17 6.56 18.97
CA ALA A 13 6.82 7.89 19.48
C ALA A 13 7.69 8.97 18.82
N SER A 14 9.02 8.77 18.80
CA SER A 14 9.94 9.70 18.16
C SER A 14 9.69 9.88 16.65
N ALA A 15 9.25 8.83 15.95
CA ALA A 15 8.90 8.93 14.53
C ALA A 15 7.61 9.75 14.30
N LEU A 16 6.59 9.53 15.14
CA LEU A 16 5.33 10.27 15.12
C LEU A 16 5.55 11.75 15.48
N ASP A 17 6.34 12.04 16.51
CA ASP A 17 6.68 13.41 16.89
C ASP A 17 7.48 14.13 15.80
N GLY A 18 8.38 13.38 15.14
CA GLY A 18 9.20 13.88 14.05
C GLY A 18 8.36 14.31 12.84
N ILE A 19 7.40 13.47 12.40
CA ILE A 19 6.52 13.81 11.29
C ILE A 19 5.54 14.93 11.68
N ALA A 20 4.98 14.89 12.90
CA ALA A 20 4.10 15.93 13.42
C ALA A 20 4.80 17.30 13.37
N SER A 21 6.04 17.37 13.84
CA SER A 21 6.85 18.60 13.84
C SER A 21 7.07 19.14 12.42
N ARG A 22 7.39 18.26 11.45
CA ARG A 22 7.64 18.67 10.06
C ARG A 22 6.36 19.15 9.37
N TRP A 23 5.25 18.44 9.54
CA TRP A 23 3.97 18.81 8.97
C TRP A 23 3.43 20.11 9.58
N ALA A 24 3.50 20.27 10.90
CA ALA A 24 3.12 21.50 11.57
C ALA A 24 3.96 22.70 11.12
N ALA A 25 5.27 22.50 10.95
CA ALA A 25 6.16 23.53 10.41
C ALA A 25 5.79 23.89 8.96
N TRP A 26 5.40 22.91 8.14
CA TRP A 26 4.95 23.15 6.78
C TRP A 26 3.63 23.93 6.75
N LEU A 27 2.62 23.52 7.51
CA LEU A 27 1.32 24.21 7.62
C LEU A 27 1.49 25.70 7.97
N ARG A 28 2.34 26.00 8.96
CA ARG A 28 2.65 27.38 9.37
C ARG A 28 3.32 28.19 8.26
N ARG A 29 4.23 27.57 7.51
CA ARG A 29 4.98 28.23 6.43
C ARG A 29 4.09 28.59 5.24
N THR A 30 3.05 27.80 4.99
CA THR A 30 2.17 27.94 3.81
C THR A 30 0.82 28.60 4.10
N ASP A 31 0.55 29.03 5.35
CA ASP A 31 -0.78 29.47 5.81
C ASP A 31 -1.87 28.43 5.50
N SER A 32 -1.49 27.14 5.54
CA SER A 32 -2.42 26.01 5.42
C SER A 32 -3.01 25.68 6.80
N LEU A 33 -4.22 25.13 6.80
CA LEU A 33 -5.02 24.92 8.00
C LEU A 33 -5.00 23.48 8.50
N GLU A 34 -4.96 22.50 7.60
CA GLU A 34 -5.00 21.08 7.94
C GLU A 34 -4.41 20.23 6.82
N VAL A 35 -3.72 19.16 7.17
CA VAL A 35 -3.28 18.10 6.25
C VAL A 35 -4.00 16.82 6.65
N VAL A 36 -4.49 16.09 5.66
CA VAL A 36 -4.99 14.73 5.80
C VAL A 36 -4.30 13.84 4.77
N VAL A 37 -3.79 12.70 5.22
CA VAL A 37 -3.20 11.66 4.36
C VAL A 37 -3.78 10.31 4.76
N GLU A 38 -4.32 9.62 3.77
CA GLU A 38 -4.77 8.23 3.86
C GLU A 38 -3.90 7.36 2.97
N ILE A 39 -3.44 6.23 3.51
CA ILE A 39 -2.48 5.36 2.86
C ILE A 39 -3.01 3.94 2.86
N GLU A 40 -2.99 3.31 1.70
CA GLU A 40 -3.16 1.88 1.49
C GLU A 40 -1.80 1.31 1.07
N ALA A 41 -1.34 0.23 1.71
CA ALA A 41 -0.02 -0.32 1.42
C ALA A 41 0.03 -1.85 1.56
N LEU A 42 0.74 -2.49 0.64
CA LEU A 42 1.06 -3.91 0.68
C LEU A 42 2.38 -4.19 -0.06
N GLY A 43 3.36 -4.72 0.64
CA GLY A 43 4.71 -4.89 0.13
C GLY A 43 5.29 -3.55 -0.31
N GLU A 44 5.72 -3.49 -1.57
CA GLU A 44 6.25 -2.29 -2.22
C GLU A 44 5.16 -1.37 -2.77
N ARG A 45 3.90 -1.85 -2.85
CA ARG A 45 2.80 -1.09 -3.41
C ARG A 45 2.21 -0.17 -2.37
N VAL A 46 2.10 1.10 -2.74
CA VAL A 46 1.53 2.15 -1.91
C VAL A 46 0.59 2.98 -2.77
N ALA A 47 -0.61 3.22 -2.27
CA ALA A 47 -1.53 4.22 -2.78
C ALA A 47 -1.80 5.24 -1.67
N CYS A 48 -1.76 6.53 -2.02
CA CYS A 48 -2.01 7.61 -1.07
C CYS A 48 -3.08 8.54 -1.61
N ALA A 49 -4.15 8.73 -0.84
CA ALA A 49 -5.04 9.87 -0.98
C ALA A 49 -4.56 10.96 -0.01
N ASN A 50 -4.39 12.18 -0.48
CA ASN A 50 -3.98 13.28 0.38
C ASN A 50 -4.71 14.55 0.01
N ARG A 51 -4.94 15.39 1.02
CA ARG A 51 -5.55 16.70 0.83
C ARG A 51 -5.07 17.69 1.88
N VAL A 52 -5.07 18.95 1.49
CA VAL A 52 -4.75 20.06 2.38
C VAL A 52 -5.90 21.05 2.42
N LEU A 53 -6.29 21.46 3.61
CA LEU A 53 -7.19 22.57 3.82
C LEU A 53 -6.39 23.87 3.79
N ARG A 54 -6.69 24.77 2.86
CA ARG A 54 -5.96 26.04 2.73
C ARG A 54 -6.90 27.19 2.41
N ARG A 55 -6.42 28.40 2.66
CA ARG A 55 -7.08 29.63 2.22
C ARG A 55 -6.64 29.96 0.80
N THR A 56 -7.57 30.05 -0.15
CA THR A 56 -7.26 30.33 -1.55
C THR A 56 -7.99 31.55 -2.10
N GLY A 57 -7.40 32.08 -3.17
CA GLY A 57 -7.87 33.27 -3.86
C GLY A 57 -7.75 34.55 -3.03
N LEU A 58 -8.09 35.67 -3.69
CA LEU A 58 -8.05 37.01 -3.06
C LEU A 58 -9.01 37.13 -1.87
N LEU A 59 -10.08 36.33 -1.87
CA LEU A 59 -11.10 36.32 -0.80
C LEU A 59 -10.74 35.37 0.36
N ARG A 60 -9.59 34.68 0.31
CA ARG A 60 -9.14 33.72 1.32
C ARG A 60 -10.20 32.68 1.70
N ARG A 61 -10.89 32.13 0.70
CA ARG A 61 -11.88 31.07 0.92
C ARG A 61 -11.17 29.81 1.40
N VAL A 62 -11.78 29.11 2.35
CA VAL A 62 -11.25 27.86 2.88
C VAL A 62 -11.72 26.72 1.98
N GLU A 63 -10.79 25.97 1.40
CA GLU A 63 -11.09 24.84 0.53
C GLU A 63 -10.13 23.67 0.78
N TRP A 64 -10.65 22.46 0.58
CA TRP A 64 -9.84 21.25 0.48
C TRP A 64 -9.27 21.14 -0.91
N VAL A 65 -7.96 20.89 -0.99
CA VAL A 65 -7.26 20.66 -2.24
C VAL A 65 -6.69 19.26 -2.23
N GLU A 66 -7.32 18.39 -3.03
CA GLU A 66 -6.88 17.02 -3.27
C GLU A 66 -5.52 17.02 -3.99
N GLY A 67 -4.61 16.14 -3.55
CA GLY A 67 -3.24 16.09 -4.05
C GLY A 67 -2.39 17.32 -3.70
N GLY A 68 -2.84 18.16 -2.77
CA GLY A 68 -2.16 19.40 -2.41
C GLY A 68 -1.04 19.25 -1.37
N VAL A 69 -0.82 18.05 -0.84
CA VAL A 69 0.27 17.76 0.12
C VAL A 69 1.55 17.44 -0.67
N PRO A 70 2.71 18.04 -0.35
CA PRO A 70 3.96 17.76 -1.04
C PRO A 70 4.39 16.29 -0.91
N ASP A 71 4.98 15.76 -1.99
CA ASP A 71 5.46 14.36 -2.06
C ASP A 71 6.42 14.00 -0.92
N GLU A 72 7.26 14.93 -0.48
CA GLU A 72 8.18 14.72 0.65
C GLU A 72 7.44 14.42 1.95
N LEU A 73 6.31 15.10 2.21
CA LEU A 73 5.51 14.89 3.42
C LEU A 73 4.71 13.58 3.33
N VAL A 74 4.21 13.24 2.14
CA VAL A 74 3.56 11.95 1.89
C VAL A 74 4.56 10.80 2.07
N ARG A 75 5.78 10.95 1.55
CA ARG A 75 6.86 9.95 1.71
C ARG A 75 7.22 9.72 3.18
N ASP A 76 7.28 10.79 3.97
CA ASP A 76 7.51 10.69 5.42
C ASP A 76 6.41 9.89 6.11
N ALA A 77 5.14 10.07 5.72
CA ALA A 77 4.04 9.29 6.26
C ALA A 77 4.11 7.81 5.86
N VAL A 78 4.45 7.51 4.60
CA VAL A 78 4.69 6.13 4.16
C VAL A 78 5.84 5.49 4.93
N ALA A 79 6.91 6.24 5.22
CA ALA A 79 8.05 5.75 5.99
C ALA A 79 7.69 5.35 7.43
N LEU A 80 6.56 5.84 7.98
CA LEU A 80 6.09 5.41 9.29
C LEU A 80 5.85 3.90 9.34
N ARG A 81 5.53 3.26 8.20
CA ARG A 81 5.29 1.82 8.08
C ARG A 81 6.39 0.97 8.73
N VAL A 82 7.65 1.38 8.55
CA VAL A 82 8.81 0.74 9.19
C VAL A 82 8.86 1.05 10.68
N SER A 83 8.74 2.33 11.05
CA SER A 83 8.87 2.77 12.46
C SER A 83 7.73 2.32 13.37
N THR A 84 6.58 1.99 12.80
CA THR A 84 5.37 1.58 13.52
C THR A 84 5.02 0.12 13.31
N THR A 85 5.94 -0.65 12.71
CA THR A 85 5.84 -2.11 12.65
C THR A 85 5.73 -2.67 14.08
N ARG A 86 4.77 -3.57 14.29
CA ARG A 86 4.50 -4.18 15.60
C ARG A 86 5.60 -5.17 15.98
N ALA A 87 5.62 -5.54 17.26
CA ALA A 87 6.56 -6.52 17.80
C ALA A 87 6.44 -7.91 17.16
N ASP A 88 5.28 -8.26 16.60
CA ASP A 88 5.05 -9.49 15.82
C ASP A 88 5.42 -9.33 14.33
N GLY A 89 6.09 -8.24 13.97
CA GLY A 89 6.57 -7.94 12.63
C GLY A 89 5.51 -7.42 11.66
N ALA A 90 4.26 -7.25 12.11
CA ALA A 90 3.19 -6.72 11.28
C ALA A 90 3.37 -5.21 11.01
N ALA A 91 3.52 -4.84 9.74
CA ALA A 91 3.29 -3.49 9.27
C ALA A 91 1.79 -3.24 9.05
N TRP A 92 1.35 -1.99 9.19
CA TRP A 92 -0.01 -1.64 8.83
C TRP A 92 -0.23 -1.73 7.32
N THR A 93 -1.45 -2.05 6.91
CA THR A 93 -1.91 -2.07 5.52
C THR A 93 -2.73 -0.85 5.19
N TRP A 94 -3.29 -0.19 6.19
CA TRP A 94 -3.93 1.11 6.07
C TRP A 94 -3.49 2.07 7.17
N ALA A 95 -3.37 3.35 6.83
CA ALA A 95 -3.11 4.41 7.79
C ALA A 95 -3.91 5.67 7.47
N PHE A 96 -4.38 6.36 8.52
CA PHE A 96 -4.92 7.71 8.45
C PHE A 96 -4.08 8.64 9.32
N LEU A 97 -3.68 9.79 8.76
CA LEU A 97 -2.92 10.81 9.46
C LEU A 97 -3.56 12.18 9.23
N SER A 98 -3.79 12.93 10.29
CA SER A 98 -4.23 14.33 10.21
C SER A 98 -3.52 15.21 11.22
N ILE A 99 -3.16 16.41 10.80
CA ILE A 99 -2.71 17.47 11.70
C ILE A 99 -3.31 18.81 11.28
N SER A 100 -3.80 19.56 12.26
CA SER A 100 -4.32 20.90 12.06
C SER A 100 -3.31 21.94 12.53
N ALA A 101 -3.26 23.09 11.86
CA ALA A 101 -2.47 24.24 12.29
C ALA A 101 -2.93 24.82 13.65
N ARG A 102 -4.14 24.46 14.09
CA ARG A 102 -4.70 24.82 15.41
C ARG A 102 -4.57 23.69 16.44
N GLY A 103 -4.31 22.47 15.99
CA GLY A 103 -4.08 21.32 16.87
C GLY A 103 -2.61 21.25 17.25
N GLU A 104 -2.33 20.76 18.45
CA GLU A 104 -0.96 20.56 18.91
C GLU A 104 -0.42 19.19 18.46
N ASP A 105 -1.32 18.20 18.29
CA ASP A 105 -0.94 16.81 18.07
C ASP A 105 -1.37 16.25 16.70
N LEU A 106 -0.57 15.31 16.21
CA LEU A 106 -0.89 14.46 15.07
C LEU A 106 -1.92 13.41 15.49
N THR A 107 -3.05 13.37 14.79
CA THR A 107 -3.96 12.22 14.83
C THR A 107 -3.42 11.15 13.89
N ALA A 108 -3.18 9.95 14.38
CA ALA A 108 -2.71 8.82 13.59
C ALA A 108 -3.49 7.55 13.95
N ASP A 109 -4.03 6.88 12.94
CA ASP A 109 -4.67 5.57 13.05
C ASP A 109 -4.03 4.58 12.08
N PHE A 110 -3.93 3.32 12.50
CA PHE A 110 -3.25 2.27 11.78
C PHE A 110 -4.03 0.97 11.86
N ASP A 111 -4.39 0.42 10.69
CA ASP A 111 -4.98 -0.90 10.60
C ASP A 111 -3.97 -1.89 10.01
N TYR A 112 -3.74 -2.99 10.72
CA TYR A 112 -2.77 -4.04 10.37
C TYR A 112 -3.42 -5.25 9.71
N GLU A 113 -4.75 -5.35 9.79
CA GLU A 113 -5.54 -6.53 9.46
C GLU A 113 -6.47 -6.27 8.27
N ARG A 114 -6.84 -5.02 8.00
CA ARG A 114 -7.66 -4.65 6.85
C ARG A 114 -6.97 -5.00 5.54
N ARG A 115 -7.71 -5.60 4.60
CA ARG A 115 -7.24 -5.78 3.22
C ARG A 115 -7.13 -4.40 2.56
N PRO A 116 -5.97 -4.03 2.01
CA PRO A 116 -5.82 -2.72 1.41
C PRO A 116 -6.55 -2.62 0.07
N ASP A 117 -7.18 -1.47 -0.17
CA ASP A 117 -7.94 -1.19 -1.40
C ASP A 117 -7.01 -0.61 -2.48
N LEU A 118 -6.16 -1.48 -3.02
CA LEU A 118 -5.22 -1.13 -4.08
C LEU A 118 -5.82 -1.38 -5.47
N VAL A 119 -5.46 -0.52 -6.42
CA VAL A 119 -5.77 -0.68 -7.84
C VAL A 119 -4.47 -0.85 -8.63
N PRO A 120 -4.25 -1.96 -9.36
CA PRO A 120 -5.08 -3.18 -9.42
C PRO A 120 -5.19 -3.92 -8.06
N PRO A 121 -6.20 -4.80 -7.85
CA PRO A 121 -6.38 -5.53 -6.59
C PRO A 121 -5.13 -6.28 -6.10
N CYS A 122 -5.02 -6.44 -4.78
CA CYS A 122 -3.91 -7.16 -4.16
C CYS A 122 -3.75 -8.58 -4.71
N THR A 123 -2.51 -8.96 -5.00
CA THR A 123 -2.13 -10.27 -5.53
C THR A 123 -1.33 -11.09 -4.52
N ARG A 124 -1.14 -12.38 -4.81
CA ARG A 124 -0.21 -13.25 -4.05
C ARG A 124 1.21 -12.69 -4.02
N SER A 125 1.71 -12.17 -5.14
CA SER A 125 3.06 -11.58 -5.22
C SER A 125 3.20 -10.38 -4.28
N ASP A 126 2.15 -9.58 -4.11
CA ASP A 126 2.15 -8.46 -3.17
C ASP A 126 2.24 -8.96 -1.72
N CYS A 127 1.53 -10.04 -1.38
CA CYS A 127 1.64 -10.69 -0.06
C CYS A 127 3.04 -11.26 0.19
N GLU A 128 3.66 -11.88 -0.80
CA GLU A 128 5.02 -12.38 -0.67
C GLU A 128 6.04 -11.25 -0.48
N ALA A 129 5.89 -10.13 -1.21
CA ALA A 129 6.71 -8.94 -1.01
C ALA A 129 6.51 -8.33 0.39
N GLU A 130 5.25 -8.24 0.86
CA GLU A 130 4.92 -7.81 2.22
C GLU A 130 5.64 -8.65 3.26
N LEU A 131 5.59 -9.98 3.16
CA LEU A 131 6.21 -10.88 4.14
C LEU A 131 7.74 -10.91 4.06
N ARG A 132 8.33 -10.56 2.91
CA ARG A 132 9.78 -10.34 2.79
C ARG A 132 10.24 -9.07 3.49
N LEU A 133 9.45 -7.99 3.38
CA LEU A 133 9.78 -6.68 3.98
C LEU A 133 9.41 -6.59 5.46
N PHE A 134 8.27 -7.19 5.83
CA PHE A 134 7.67 -7.18 7.17
C PHE A 134 7.30 -8.61 7.57
N PRO A 135 8.29 -9.43 8.00
CA PRO A 135 8.05 -10.82 8.35
C PRO A 135 7.07 -10.95 9.52
N ARG A 136 5.90 -11.57 9.28
CA ARG A 136 4.88 -11.82 10.29
C ARG A 136 4.91 -13.28 10.76
N ASP A 137 4.42 -13.52 11.97
CA ASP A 137 4.06 -14.86 12.42
C ASP A 137 2.99 -15.47 11.50
N PRO A 138 3.25 -16.63 10.85
CA PRO A 138 2.29 -17.30 9.96
C PRO A 138 0.92 -17.57 10.62
N VAL A 139 0.87 -17.76 11.94
CA VAL A 139 -0.38 -18.02 12.68
C VAL A 139 -1.20 -16.75 12.86
N ARG A 140 -0.60 -15.57 12.67
CA ARG A 140 -1.23 -14.25 12.81
C ARG A 140 -1.51 -13.57 11.47
N LEU A 141 -1.45 -14.32 10.37
CA LEU A 141 -1.76 -13.74 9.07
C LEU A 141 -3.25 -13.41 8.97
N PRO A 142 -3.60 -12.21 8.43
CA PRO A 142 -4.99 -11.90 8.14
C PRO A 142 -5.61 -12.93 7.20
N ALA A 143 -6.89 -13.27 7.41
CA ALA A 143 -7.59 -14.29 6.62
C ALA A 143 -7.56 -14.03 5.10
N TRP A 144 -7.66 -12.77 4.69
CA TRP A 144 -7.59 -12.39 3.27
C TRP A 144 -6.20 -12.66 2.67
N MET A 145 -5.13 -12.55 3.46
CA MET A 145 -3.77 -12.82 3.01
C MET A 145 -3.54 -14.33 2.88
N MET A 146 -4.12 -15.12 3.78
CA MET A 146 -4.11 -16.59 3.67
C MET A 146 -4.88 -17.09 2.44
N HIS A 147 -6.04 -16.48 2.14
CA HIS A 147 -6.82 -16.80 0.95
C HIS A 147 -6.04 -16.52 -0.34
N LEU A 148 -5.47 -15.33 -0.50
CA LEU A 148 -4.68 -14.98 -1.70
C LEU A 148 -3.46 -15.87 -1.92
N GLN A 149 -2.84 -16.35 -0.84
CA GLN A 149 -1.74 -17.31 -0.94
C GLN A 149 -2.20 -18.71 -1.35
N SER A 150 -3.43 -19.09 -0.99
CA SER A 150 -4.04 -20.38 -1.31
C SER A 150 -4.64 -20.42 -2.71
N ASP A 151 -5.16 -19.31 -3.22
CA ASP A 151 -5.77 -19.19 -4.57
C ASP A 151 -4.78 -19.44 -5.72
N GLY A 152 -3.47 -19.46 -5.43
CA GLY A 152 -2.44 -19.89 -6.39
C GLY A 152 -2.21 -21.41 -6.42
N ILE A 153 -3.02 -22.20 -5.72
CA ILE A 153 -3.00 -23.67 -5.68
C ILE A 153 -4.29 -24.21 -6.35
N GLU A 154 -4.72 -23.63 -7.47
CA GLU A 154 -5.57 -24.35 -8.42
C GLU A 154 -4.69 -24.97 -9.51
N GLU A 155 -4.71 -26.31 -9.50
CA GLU A 155 -4.04 -27.31 -10.32
C GLU A 155 -3.59 -26.88 -11.72
N VAL A 156 -2.29 -26.94 -11.97
CA VAL A 156 -1.80 -27.42 -13.28
C VAL A 156 -2.02 -28.93 -13.27
N SER A 157 -3.25 -29.35 -13.58
CA SER A 157 -3.54 -30.76 -13.85
C SER A 157 -2.74 -31.17 -15.09
N GLU A 158 -1.69 -31.93 -14.81
CA GLU A 158 -0.88 -32.67 -15.76
C GLU A 158 -1.74 -33.79 -16.37
N ALA A 159 -2.64 -33.40 -17.28
CA ALA A 159 -3.50 -34.31 -18.02
C ALA A 159 -3.49 -33.96 -19.51
N ASP A 160 -2.32 -34.12 -20.16
CA ASP A 160 -2.30 -34.71 -21.50
C ASP A 160 -0.89 -35.17 -21.87
N SER A 161 -0.51 -36.33 -21.32
CA SER A 161 0.62 -37.12 -21.81
C SER A 161 0.35 -38.60 -21.61
N ARG A 162 -0.34 -39.20 -22.60
CA ARG A 162 -0.17 -40.58 -23.13
C ARG A 162 -1.23 -40.83 -24.22
N SER A 163 -0.85 -40.73 -25.49
CA SER A 163 -0.45 -41.85 -26.37
C SER A 163 -1.60 -42.68 -26.94
N GLY A 164 -1.72 -42.68 -28.27
CA GLY A 164 -2.55 -43.64 -29.01
C GLY A 164 -2.61 -43.35 -30.51
N GLU A 165 -1.65 -43.89 -31.26
CA GLU A 165 -1.61 -43.98 -32.72
C GLU A 165 -2.93 -44.45 -33.36
N GLY A 166 -3.28 -43.83 -34.49
CA GLY A 166 -4.37 -44.26 -35.37
C GLY A 166 -4.24 -43.62 -36.74
N ALA A 167 -3.51 -44.30 -37.63
CA ALA A 167 -3.29 -43.91 -39.01
C ALA A 167 -4.59 -43.66 -39.80
N GLY A 168 -4.64 -42.56 -40.54
CA GLY A 168 -5.76 -42.21 -41.41
C GLY A 168 -5.34 -41.24 -42.52
N SER A 169 -4.43 -41.69 -43.38
CA SER A 169 -4.06 -40.96 -44.60
C SER A 169 -5.22 -40.96 -45.61
N ARG A 170 -5.68 -39.78 -46.03
CA ARG A 170 -5.92 -39.46 -47.45
C ARG A 170 -6.14 -37.95 -47.67
N ARG A 171 -5.35 -37.43 -48.60
CA ARG A 171 -5.30 -36.05 -49.11
C ARG A 171 -6.55 -35.67 -49.89
N LEU A 172 -6.88 -34.37 -49.94
CA LEU A 172 -7.20 -33.70 -51.21
C LEU A 172 -7.01 -32.17 -51.14
N MET A 173 -6.43 -31.66 -52.23
CA MET A 173 -6.05 -30.29 -52.56
C MET A 173 -7.26 -29.37 -52.84
N GLY A 174 -7.06 -28.06 -52.62
CA GLY A 174 -7.88 -26.97 -53.18
C GLY A 174 -7.59 -25.65 -52.45
N LEU A 175 -6.52 -24.91 -52.78
CA LEU A 175 -6.47 -23.79 -53.74
C LEU A 175 -7.55 -22.70 -53.55
N LEU A 176 -7.07 -21.47 -53.27
CA LEU A 176 -7.64 -20.14 -53.57
C LEU A 176 -8.94 -19.75 -52.81
N ALA A 177 -9.18 -18.51 -52.35
CA ALA A 177 -8.58 -17.21 -52.61
C ALA A 177 -8.93 -16.18 -51.50
N LEU A 178 -8.06 -15.17 -51.43
CA LEU A 178 -8.25 -13.77 -51.03
C LEU A 178 -9.70 -13.23 -50.87
N ARG A 179 -9.99 -12.66 -49.67
CA ARG A 179 -10.60 -11.34 -49.31
C ARG A 179 -11.89 -10.83 -50.05
N PRO A 180 -12.49 -9.68 -49.66
CA PRO A 180 -13.08 -9.27 -48.38
C PRO A 180 -14.50 -8.64 -48.57
N ARG A 181 -15.20 -8.33 -47.48
CA ARG A 181 -15.73 -6.98 -47.19
C ARG A 181 -16.21 -6.89 -45.75
#